data_AF-A0A5C8LBZ4-F1
#
_entry.id   AF-A0A5C8LBZ4-F1
#
_cell.length_a   1.000
_cell.length_b   1.000
_cell.length_c   1.000
_cell.angle_alpha   90.00
_cell.angle_beta   90.00
_cell.angle_gamma   90.00
#
_symmetry.space_group_name_H-M   'P 1'
#
loop_
_entity.id
_entity.type
_entity.pdbx_description
1 polymer ?
#
loop_
_entity_poly.entity_id
_entity_poly.type
_entity_poly.pdbx_seq_one_letter_code
_entity_poly.pdbx_strand_id
1 'polypeptide(L)'
;MRTILLFLVGILTTSISAQTTSIPDQGFEQALIDLGIDSDQTLNGQVLTSDVASVTSLDLSDWMQNTGTFYIYKIDGIEDFVNLEVLDISNTSIGAVLHGVELEDPPRILDLSNLTNLEELNMETSEFSGPYIQILIVDNNPNLNLIEAVGHALEIVRLKGGDLAINNLDLYLGDDYFGPGTRPSVCVEVTNASQANNQQGTYANWTAQGAYHYSETCTLSSEAFNKIDVQLFPNPATEHFQLKTNEEIKSLTVYSLNGKEILKFQNQNTYDVSQLPAGIYFVKMETLNGTGIQKLIKN
;
A
#
# COMPACT_ATOMS: atom_id res chain seq x y z
N MET A 1 40.85 63.47 -29.60
CA MET A 1 39.52 62.80 -29.55
C MET A 1 39.55 61.84 -28.38
N ARG A 2 38.74 62.06 -27.34
CA ARG A 2 38.64 61.18 -26.17
C ARG A 2 37.43 60.29 -26.35
N THR A 3 37.64 59.00 -26.59
CA THR A 3 36.59 58.00 -26.78
C THR A 3 36.01 57.64 -25.40
N ILE A 4 34.76 58.03 -25.15
CA ILE A 4 34.01 57.63 -23.94
C ILE A 4 33.50 56.21 -24.20
N LEU A 5 34.04 55.24 -23.47
CA LEU A 5 33.56 53.86 -23.47
C LEU A 5 32.32 53.79 -22.56
N LEU A 6 31.12 53.82 -23.17
CA LEU A 6 29.86 53.58 -22.48
C LEU A 6 29.77 52.09 -22.11
N PHE A 7 30.03 51.76 -20.84
CA PHE A 7 29.74 50.44 -20.28
C PHE A 7 28.22 50.32 -20.09
N LEU A 8 27.55 49.69 -21.05
CA LEU A 8 26.15 49.32 -20.94
C LEU A 8 26.08 48.07 -20.04
N VAL A 9 25.85 48.26 -18.74
CA VAL A 9 25.55 47.16 -17.82
C VAL A 9 24.13 46.69 -18.15
N GLY A 10 24.02 45.65 -18.98
CA GLY A 10 22.76 44.94 -19.17
C GLY A 10 22.37 44.29 -17.86
N ILE A 11 21.31 44.79 -17.22
CA ILE A 11 20.68 44.12 -16.08
C ILE A 11 20.06 42.85 -16.64
N LEU A 12 20.76 41.72 -16.45
CA LEU A 12 20.22 40.39 -16.69
C LEU A 12 19.12 40.19 -15.63
N THR A 13 17.86 40.41 -16.00
CA THR A 13 16.73 40.09 -15.14
C THR A 13 16.60 38.57 -15.12
N THR A 14 17.30 37.91 -14.20
CA THR A 14 17.03 36.51 -13.90
C THR A 14 15.66 36.45 -13.25
N SER A 15 14.69 35.88 -13.96
CA SER A 15 13.38 35.55 -13.40
C SER A 15 13.60 34.53 -12.29
N ILE A 16 13.62 34.98 -11.04
CA ILE A 16 13.54 34.09 -9.88
C ILE A 16 12.06 33.73 -9.77
N SER A 17 11.67 32.60 -10.35
CA SER A 17 10.39 32.00 -10.01
C SER A 17 10.54 31.42 -8.61
N ALA A 18 9.54 31.62 -7.75
CA ALA A 18 9.43 30.80 -6.56
C ALA A 18 9.29 29.33 -6.98
N GLN A 19 9.94 28.43 -6.24
CA GLN A 19 9.79 27.00 -6.42
C GLN A 19 8.45 26.59 -5.81
N THR A 20 7.73 25.72 -6.51
CA THR A 20 6.45 25.17 -6.05
C THR A 20 6.56 23.65 -5.89
N THR A 21 5.81 23.15 -4.92
CA THR A 21 5.55 21.74 -4.65
C THR A 21 4.21 21.39 -5.27
N SER A 22 4.12 20.32 -6.05
CA SER A 22 2.86 19.90 -6.65
C SER A 22 1.99 19.18 -5.62
N ILE A 23 0.73 19.59 -5.49
CA ILE A 23 -0.28 19.00 -4.62
C ILE A 23 -1.51 18.64 -5.46
N PRO A 24 -1.50 17.55 -6.25
CA PRO A 24 -2.56 17.27 -7.22
C PRO A 24 -3.93 16.93 -6.60
N ASP A 25 -3.95 16.44 -5.35
CA ASP A 25 -5.17 16.14 -4.63
C ASP A 25 -5.79 17.43 -4.08
N GLN A 26 -6.94 17.83 -4.62
CA GLN A 26 -7.63 19.05 -4.20
C GLN A 26 -8.09 19.02 -2.75
N GLY A 27 -8.34 17.84 -2.17
CA GLY A 27 -8.63 17.72 -0.75
C GLY A 27 -7.41 18.06 0.09
N PHE A 28 -6.25 17.55 -0.29
CA PHE A 28 -5.00 17.84 0.40
C PHE A 28 -4.63 19.32 0.29
N GLU A 29 -4.68 19.90 -0.90
CA GLU A 29 -4.39 21.33 -1.10
C GLU A 29 -5.38 22.22 -0.33
N GLN A 30 -6.68 21.89 -0.35
CA GLN A 30 -7.67 22.63 0.44
C GLN A 30 -7.37 22.57 1.94
N ALA A 31 -6.90 21.42 2.44
CA ALA A 31 -6.47 21.30 3.83
C ALA A 31 -5.28 22.22 4.15
N LEU A 32 -4.29 22.30 3.26
CA LEU A 32 -3.16 23.22 3.41
C LEU A 32 -3.61 24.69 3.41
N ILE A 33 -4.59 25.06 2.59
CA ILE A 33 -5.19 26.41 2.58
C ILE A 33 -5.89 26.69 3.91
N ASP A 34 -6.72 25.76 4.38
CA ASP A 34 -7.52 25.92 5.61
C ASP A 34 -6.65 25.97 6.87
N LEU A 35 -5.52 25.26 6.86
CA LEU A 35 -4.47 25.32 7.89
C LEU A 35 -3.61 26.60 7.79
N GLY A 36 -3.76 27.39 6.74
CA GLY A 36 -2.96 28.60 6.49
C GLY A 36 -1.51 28.32 6.10
N ILE A 37 -1.22 27.10 5.63
CA ILE A 37 0.09 26.70 5.11
C ILE A 37 0.24 27.24 3.69
N ASP A 38 -0.75 27.02 2.82
CA ASP A 38 -0.71 27.54 1.46
C ASP A 38 -0.96 29.05 1.43
N SER A 39 0.12 29.83 1.30
CA SER A 39 0.10 31.27 1.48
C SER A 39 -0.62 32.03 0.36
N ASP A 40 -0.77 31.42 -0.82
CA ASP A 40 -1.49 32.05 -1.93
C ASP A 40 -3.01 31.86 -1.85
N GLN A 41 -3.49 30.93 -1.02
CA GLN A 41 -4.89 30.62 -0.76
C GLN A 41 -5.67 30.24 -2.02
N THR A 42 -5.00 29.68 -3.04
CA THR A 42 -5.62 29.29 -4.30
C THR A 42 -5.51 27.79 -4.52
N LEU A 43 -6.66 27.14 -4.69
CA LEU A 43 -6.74 25.73 -5.04
C LEU A 43 -6.33 25.50 -6.51
N ASN A 44 -5.03 25.35 -6.76
CA ASN A 44 -4.41 25.40 -8.09
C ASN A 44 -3.53 24.16 -8.42
N GLY A 45 -3.45 23.19 -7.51
CA GLY A 45 -2.66 21.97 -7.59
C GLY A 45 -1.20 22.11 -7.14
N GLN A 46 -0.85 23.17 -6.42
CA GLN A 46 0.52 23.44 -5.98
C GLN A 46 0.57 24.40 -4.78
N VAL A 47 1.66 24.35 -4.03
CA VAL A 47 1.97 25.27 -2.93
C VAL A 47 3.40 25.77 -3.08
N LEU A 48 3.74 26.93 -2.51
CA LEU A 48 5.15 27.35 -2.48
C LEU A 48 5.96 26.34 -1.67
N THR A 49 7.08 25.85 -2.21
CA THR A 49 7.94 24.89 -1.49
C THR A 49 8.46 25.47 -0.17
N SER A 50 8.63 26.79 -0.10
CA SER A 50 9.00 27.47 1.15
C SER A 50 7.94 27.38 2.24
N ASP A 51 6.67 27.28 1.88
CA ASP A 51 5.57 27.21 2.84
C ASP A 51 5.60 25.86 3.54
N VAL A 52 5.61 24.78 2.77
CA VAL A 52 5.65 23.39 3.28
C VAL A 52 6.98 23.05 3.95
N ALA A 53 8.10 23.60 3.49
CA ALA A 53 9.41 23.39 4.10
C ALA A 53 9.50 23.96 5.53
N SER A 54 8.60 24.87 5.92
CA SER A 54 8.56 25.44 7.28
C SER A 54 7.72 24.64 8.27
N VAL A 55 6.94 23.66 7.78
CA VAL A 55 6.00 22.87 8.57
C VAL A 55 6.75 21.78 9.34
N THR A 56 6.56 21.73 10.66
CA THR A 56 7.09 20.67 11.54
C THR A 56 6.01 19.72 12.05
N SER A 57 4.75 20.13 12.02
CA SER A 57 3.60 19.32 12.41
C SER A 57 2.47 19.54 11.40
N LEU A 58 1.94 18.45 10.86
CA LEU A 58 0.82 18.48 9.92
C LEU A 58 -0.29 17.58 10.45
N ASP A 59 -1.40 18.21 10.82
CA ASP A 59 -2.60 17.54 11.32
C ASP A 59 -3.69 17.59 10.24
N LEU A 60 -3.99 16.43 9.66
CA LEU A 60 -5.06 16.20 8.69
C LEU A 60 -6.15 15.29 9.29
N SER A 61 -6.15 15.10 10.61
CA SER A 61 -7.08 14.20 11.28
C SER A 61 -8.54 14.62 11.05
N ASP A 62 -9.43 13.64 10.95
CA ASP A 62 -10.88 13.85 10.80
C ASP A 62 -11.33 14.65 9.57
N TRP A 63 -10.46 14.86 8.57
CA TRP A 63 -10.78 15.65 7.38
C TRP A 63 -12.00 15.12 6.60
N MET A 64 -12.38 13.85 6.80
CA MET A 64 -13.62 13.29 6.24
C MET A 64 -14.90 13.95 6.76
N GLN A 65 -14.87 14.59 7.93
CA GLN A 65 -16.03 15.26 8.53
C GLN A 65 -16.20 16.70 8.04
N ASN A 66 -15.27 17.23 7.24
CA ASN A 66 -15.44 18.51 6.56
C ASN A 66 -16.47 18.36 5.42
N THR A 67 -17.75 18.53 5.78
CA THR A 67 -18.96 18.33 4.93
C THR A 67 -19.09 19.31 3.74
N GLY A 68 -17.98 19.90 3.29
CA GLY A 68 -17.95 21.07 2.42
C GLY A 68 -17.50 20.82 0.98
N THR A 69 -16.35 20.17 0.75
CA THR A 69 -15.78 20.31 -0.61
C THR A 69 -14.89 19.19 -1.13
N PHE A 70 -13.99 18.57 -0.35
CA PHE A 70 -13.11 17.51 -0.90
C PHE A 70 -12.60 16.56 0.20
N TYR A 71 -12.65 15.25 -0.04
CA TYR A 71 -11.95 14.26 0.77
C TYR A 71 -10.47 14.19 0.34
N ILE A 72 -9.57 13.91 1.27
CA ILE A 72 -8.16 13.65 0.97
C ILE A 72 -8.02 12.19 0.56
N TYR A 73 -7.72 11.93 -0.72
CA TYR A 73 -7.50 10.58 -1.24
C TYR A 73 -6.01 10.28 -1.43
N LYS A 74 -5.19 11.31 -1.63
CA LYS A 74 -3.75 11.22 -1.76
C LYS A 74 -3.07 12.40 -1.08
N ILE A 75 -1.82 12.20 -0.69
CA ILE A 75 -0.94 13.23 -0.14
C ILE A 75 0.34 13.38 -0.98
N ASP A 76 0.24 13.18 -2.30
CA ASP A 76 1.35 13.42 -3.23
C ASP A 76 1.87 14.87 -3.04
N GLY A 77 3.18 15.05 -2.93
CA GLY A 77 3.85 16.31 -2.58
C GLY A 77 4.25 16.42 -1.11
N ILE A 78 3.80 15.49 -0.24
CA ILE A 78 4.23 15.43 1.16
C ILE A 78 5.75 15.27 1.30
N GLU A 79 6.43 14.68 0.31
CA GLU A 79 7.88 14.50 0.30
C GLU A 79 8.69 15.81 0.38
N ASP A 80 8.09 16.96 0.04
CA ASP A 80 8.72 18.28 0.12
C ASP A 80 8.59 18.93 1.52
N PHE A 81 7.89 18.30 2.46
CA PHE A 81 7.78 18.74 3.86
C PHE A 81 9.02 18.33 4.66
N VAL A 82 10.18 18.85 4.24
CA VAL A 82 11.51 18.39 4.66
C VAL A 82 11.80 18.51 6.17
N ASN A 83 11.05 19.34 6.90
CA ASN A 83 11.19 19.55 8.34
C ASN A 83 10.03 18.92 9.15
N LEU A 84 9.19 18.08 8.53
CA LEU A 84 8.06 17.46 9.21
C LEU A 84 8.52 16.43 10.25
N GLU A 85 8.08 16.63 11.48
CA GLU A 85 8.37 15.80 12.65
C GLU A 85 7.11 15.00 13.06
N VAL A 86 5.93 15.60 12.93
CA VAL A 86 4.65 14.96 13.31
C VAL A 86 3.68 14.98 12.12
N LEU A 87 3.16 13.81 11.75
CA LEU A 87 2.13 13.65 10.72
C LEU A 87 0.92 12.91 11.30
N ASP A 88 -0.23 13.55 11.30
CA ASP A 88 -1.51 12.93 11.64
C ASP A 88 -2.41 12.87 10.41
N ILE A 89 -2.74 11.66 9.96
CA ILE A 89 -3.65 11.38 8.84
C ILE A 89 -4.83 10.50 9.27
N SER A 90 -5.12 10.48 10.56
CA SER A 90 -6.18 9.67 11.16
C SER A 90 -7.54 10.05 10.58
N ASN A 91 -8.44 9.08 10.40
CA ASN A 91 -9.80 9.31 9.87
C ASN A 91 -9.84 10.11 8.54
N THR A 92 -8.86 9.89 7.65
CA THR A 92 -8.85 10.41 6.26
C THR A 92 -9.36 9.36 5.25
N SER A 93 -9.53 9.74 3.98
CA SER A 93 -9.87 8.81 2.88
C SER A 93 -8.64 8.40 2.05
N ILE A 94 -7.43 8.56 2.58
CA ILE A 94 -6.20 8.33 1.82
C ILE A 94 -6.16 6.88 1.35
N GLY A 95 -5.88 6.66 0.07
CA GLY A 95 -5.91 5.34 -0.55
C GLY A 95 -7.30 4.78 -0.86
N ALA A 96 -8.40 5.47 -0.52
CA ALA A 96 -9.73 4.99 -0.91
C ALA A 96 -9.86 4.94 -2.44
N VAL A 97 -10.52 3.90 -2.95
CA VAL A 97 -10.85 3.79 -4.37
C VAL A 97 -12.29 4.28 -4.58
N LEU A 98 -12.47 5.30 -5.42
CA LEU A 98 -13.80 5.71 -5.89
C LEU A 98 -14.40 4.55 -6.70
N HIS A 99 -15.47 3.94 -6.19
CA HIS A 99 -16.13 2.77 -6.79
C HIS A 99 -16.27 2.84 -8.31
N GLY A 100 -15.77 1.83 -9.04
CA GLY A 100 -16.12 1.67 -10.46
C GLY A 100 -15.31 0.72 -11.33
N VAL A 101 -14.13 0.23 -10.93
CA VAL A 101 -13.34 -0.67 -11.78
C VAL A 101 -12.69 -1.76 -10.94
N GLU A 102 -13.36 -2.92 -10.85
CA GLU A 102 -12.76 -4.17 -10.39
C GLU A 102 -11.79 -4.71 -11.47
N LEU A 103 -10.51 -4.35 -11.40
CA LEU A 103 -9.41 -5.10 -12.01
C LEU A 103 -8.13 -4.84 -11.19
N GLU A 104 -7.74 -5.80 -10.35
CA GLU A 104 -6.46 -5.85 -9.60
C GLU A 104 -5.90 -4.48 -9.20
N ASP A 105 -6.55 -3.80 -8.24
CA ASP A 105 -6.01 -2.54 -7.74
C ASP A 105 -4.58 -2.77 -7.22
N PRO A 106 -3.59 -1.97 -7.67
CA PRO A 106 -2.25 -2.06 -7.13
C PRO A 106 -2.29 -1.87 -5.61
N PRO A 107 -1.32 -2.43 -4.88
CA PRO A 107 -1.28 -2.25 -3.44
C PRO A 107 -1.29 -0.77 -3.10
N ARG A 108 -2.08 -0.40 -2.09
CA ARG A 108 -2.18 0.98 -1.62
C ARG A 108 -0.97 1.29 -0.75
N ILE A 109 0.01 1.98 -1.34
CA ILE A 109 1.30 2.28 -0.72
C ILE A 109 1.29 3.73 -0.22
N LEU A 110 1.73 3.92 1.02
CA LEU A 110 2.13 5.20 1.57
C LEU A 110 3.65 5.17 1.79
N ASP A 111 4.39 5.98 1.04
CA ASP A 111 5.84 6.08 1.14
C ASP A 111 6.24 7.40 1.80
N LEU A 112 6.82 7.31 2.99
CA LEU A 112 7.26 8.44 3.81
C LEU A 112 8.79 8.47 3.97
N SER A 113 9.52 7.69 3.19
CA SER A 113 11.00 7.55 3.29
C SER A 113 11.77 8.87 3.07
N ASN A 114 11.15 9.87 2.44
CA ASN A 114 11.73 11.20 2.26
C ASN A 114 11.58 12.11 3.50
N LEU A 115 10.69 11.78 4.43
CA LEU A 115 10.46 12.57 5.66
C LEU A 115 11.48 12.22 6.75
N THR A 116 12.76 12.51 6.48
CA THR A 116 13.87 12.06 7.34
C THR A 116 13.85 12.60 8.78
N ASN A 117 13.07 13.65 9.05
CA ASN A 117 12.87 14.21 10.39
C ASN A 117 11.63 13.64 11.11
N LEU A 118 10.83 12.79 10.47
CA LEU A 118 9.59 12.26 11.03
C LEU A 118 9.86 11.49 12.34
N GLU A 119 9.15 11.89 13.38
CA GLU A 119 9.21 11.35 14.74
C GLU A 119 7.92 10.57 15.07
N GLU A 120 6.76 11.12 14.68
CA GLU A 120 5.45 10.58 15.03
C GLU A 120 4.55 10.47 13.79
N LEU A 121 3.95 9.30 13.60
CA LEU A 121 2.93 9.04 12.57
C LEU A 121 1.67 8.49 13.21
N ASN A 122 0.58 9.27 13.15
CA ASN A 122 -0.75 8.82 13.52
C ASN A 122 -1.57 8.62 12.27
N MET A 123 -2.16 7.44 12.13
CA MET A 123 -3.01 7.14 10.99
C MET A 123 -4.28 6.41 11.39
N GLU A 124 -4.66 6.40 12.67
CA GLU A 124 -5.78 5.62 13.24
C GLU A 124 -7.12 5.80 12.50
N THR A 125 -8.00 4.81 12.63
CA THR A 125 -9.38 4.88 12.13
C THR A 125 -10.40 4.44 13.15
N SER A 126 -11.44 5.27 13.34
CA SER A 126 -12.51 4.98 14.29
C SER A 126 -13.69 4.20 13.71
N GLU A 127 -14.07 4.34 12.42
CA GLU A 127 -15.29 3.70 11.87
C GLU A 127 -15.31 3.63 10.33
N PHE A 128 -15.28 2.46 9.65
CA PHE A 128 -15.52 2.25 8.19
C PHE A 128 -14.84 3.23 7.19
N SER A 129 -13.98 4.10 7.68
CA SER A 129 -13.51 5.33 7.07
C SER A 129 -12.21 5.70 7.75
N GLY A 130 -11.14 5.55 7.00
CA GLY A 130 -9.77 5.69 7.46
C GLY A 130 -8.84 5.54 6.27
N PRO A 131 -7.56 5.90 6.41
CA PRO A 131 -6.62 5.63 5.34
C PRO A 131 -6.66 4.14 4.99
N TYR A 132 -6.97 3.84 3.74
CA TYR A 132 -7.04 2.50 3.18
C TYR A 132 -5.64 2.06 2.73
N ILE A 133 -4.60 2.26 3.54
CA ILE A 133 -3.22 1.89 3.20
C ILE A 133 -2.98 0.42 3.50
N GLN A 134 -2.33 -0.29 2.57
CA GLN A 134 -1.91 -1.68 2.74
C GLN A 134 -0.42 -1.79 3.07
N ILE A 135 0.40 -0.87 2.55
CA ILE A 135 1.85 -0.87 2.76
C ILE A 135 2.28 0.52 3.20
N LEU A 136 2.87 0.59 4.39
CA LEU A 136 3.58 1.76 4.87
C LEU A 136 5.09 1.58 4.65
N ILE A 137 5.75 2.56 4.05
CA ILE A 137 7.22 2.57 3.86
C ILE A 137 7.79 3.72 4.67
N VAL A 138 8.63 3.37 5.65
CA VAL A 138 9.28 4.28 6.61
C VAL A 138 10.72 3.84 6.88
N ASP A 139 11.39 3.30 5.86
CA ASP A 139 12.71 2.68 5.93
C ASP A 139 13.87 3.70 5.99
N ASN A 140 13.58 5.00 5.99
CA ASN A 140 14.57 6.07 6.06
C ASN A 140 14.14 7.22 7.00
N ASN A 141 13.48 6.87 8.10
CA ASN A 141 12.99 7.80 9.11
C ASN A 141 13.67 7.51 10.47
N PRO A 142 14.94 7.93 10.67
CA PRO A 142 15.75 7.52 11.82
C PRO A 142 15.27 8.08 13.17
N ASN A 143 14.44 9.13 13.16
CA ASN A 143 13.94 9.79 14.37
C ASN A 143 12.59 9.24 14.84
N LEU A 144 11.98 8.29 14.10
CA LEU A 144 10.69 7.71 14.47
C LEU A 144 10.72 7.17 15.89
N ASN A 145 9.75 7.60 16.68
CA ASN A 145 9.52 7.13 18.03
C ASN A 145 8.10 6.57 18.22
N LEU A 146 7.16 6.90 17.32
CA LEU A 146 5.77 6.45 17.37
C LEU A 146 5.19 6.16 15.98
N ILE A 147 4.51 5.02 15.85
CA ILE A 147 3.56 4.74 14.75
C ILE A 147 2.27 4.21 15.35
N GLU A 148 1.19 4.98 15.21
CA GLU A 148 -0.18 4.58 15.55
C GLU A 148 -0.97 4.26 14.28
N ALA A 149 -1.18 2.97 14.02
CA ALA A 149 -1.89 2.47 12.83
C ALA A 149 -2.90 1.38 13.22
N VAL A 150 -3.81 1.74 14.13
CA VAL A 150 -4.88 0.87 14.62
C VAL A 150 -6.13 1.00 13.76
N GLY A 151 -6.78 -0.12 13.44
CA GLY A 151 -8.06 -0.16 12.72
C GLY A 151 -7.97 -0.31 11.20
N HIS A 152 -6.76 -0.48 10.64
CA HIS A 152 -6.54 -0.50 9.18
C HIS A 152 -6.49 -1.88 8.56
N ALA A 153 -6.64 -1.92 7.24
CA ALA A 153 -6.22 -3.03 6.38
C ALA A 153 -4.70 -3.03 6.12
N LEU A 154 -3.91 -2.46 7.03
CA LEU A 154 -2.45 -2.40 6.90
C LEU A 154 -1.90 -3.82 6.94
N GLU A 155 -1.17 -4.21 5.90
CA GLU A 155 -0.60 -5.55 5.77
C GLU A 155 0.91 -5.54 6.07
N ILE A 156 1.59 -4.46 5.67
CA ILE A 156 3.06 -4.36 5.73
C ILE A 156 3.50 -2.99 6.25
N VAL A 157 4.42 -2.99 7.20
CA VAL A 157 5.24 -1.82 7.57
C VAL A 157 6.68 -2.12 7.21
N ARG A 158 7.29 -1.31 6.33
CA ARG A 158 8.69 -1.46 5.92
C ARG A 158 9.59 -0.52 6.69
N LEU A 159 10.43 -1.09 7.56
CA LEU A 159 11.46 -0.37 8.31
C LEU A 159 12.88 -0.88 7.98
N LYS A 160 12.99 -2.00 7.25
CA LYS A 160 14.26 -2.70 6.99
C LYS A 160 15.32 -1.79 6.39
N GLY A 161 16.45 -1.67 7.08
CA GLY A 161 17.58 -0.81 6.76
C GLY A 161 17.61 0.38 7.71
N GLY A 162 16.54 1.16 7.74
CA GLY A 162 16.37 2.32 8.62
C GLY A 162 16.13 1.97 10.08
N ASP A 163 15.54 0.82 10.36
CA ASP A 163 15.29 0.30 11.70
C ASP A 163 16.55 0.26 12.59
N LEU A 164 17.72 0.10 11.99
CA LEU A 164 19.00 0.11 12.70
C LEU A 164 19.37 1.49 13.30
N ALA A 165 18.75 2.57 12.85
CA ALA A 165 18.96 3.92 13.39
C ALA A 165 17.96 4.28 14.50
N ILE A 166 16.89 3.50 14.66
CA ILE A 166 15.79 3.80 15.58
C ILE A 166 16.04 3.09 16.92
N ASN A 167 16.27 3.88 17.97
CA ASN A 167 16.62 3.36 19.31
C ASN A 167 15.40 3.04 20.19
N ASN A 168 14.29 3.73 19.96
CA ASN A 168 13.05 3.61 20.70
C ASN A 168 11.90 3.79 19.71
N LEU A 169 10.95 2.85 19.70
CA LEU A 169 9.81 2.90 18.79
C LEU A 169 8.63 2.22 19.45
N ASP A 170 7.53 2.96 19.57
CA ASP A 170 6.24 2.43 19.98
C ASP A 170 5.38 2.19 18.74
N LEU A 171 4.96 0.94 18.55
CA LEU A 171 4.15 0.50 17.42
C LEU A 171 2.77 0.05 17.91
N TYR A 172 1.72 0.72 17.46
CA TYR A 172 0.35 0.30 17.72
C TYR A 172 -0.26 -0.15 16.39
N LEU A 173 -0.33 -1.47 16.18
CA LEU A 173 -0.60 -2.06 14.87
C LEU A 173 -1.78 -3.03 14.89
N GLY A 174 -2.53 -3.03 13.79
CA GLY A 174 -3.60 -3.99 13.56
C GLY A 174 -4.91 -3.57 14.22
N ASP A 175 -5.95 -4.34 13.97
CA ASP A 175 -7.31 -3.96 14.32
C ASP A 175 -7.77 -4.58 15.63
N ASP A 176 -8.57 -3.85 16.42
CA ASP A 176 -9.33 -4.37 17.55
C ASP A 176 -10.79 -4.74 17.22
N TYR A 177 -11.31 -4.32 16.07
CA TYR A 177 -12.70 -4.48 15.67
C TYR A 177 -13.05 -5.85 15.06
N PHE A 178 -12.15 -6.51 14.33
CA PHE A 178 -12.41 -7.84 13.82
C PHE A 178 -12.34 -8.85 14.97
N GLY A 179 -13.51 -9.37 15.37
CA GLY A 179 -13.69 -10.35 16.44
C GLY A 179 -12.81 -11.61 16.28
N PRO A 180 -12.82 -12.51 17.28
CA PRO A 180 -11.87 -13.61 17.34
C PRO A 180 -11.99 -14.55 16.13
N GLY A 181 -10.98 -14.60 15.26
CA GLY A 181 -10.83 -15.68 14.28
C GLY A 181 -10.15 -15.37 12.94
N THR A 182 -10.04 -14.11 12.51
CA THR A 182 -9.50 -13.77 11.17
C THR A 182 -8.79 -12.41 11.13
N ARG A 183 -7.85 -12.15 12.05
CA ARG A 183 -7.02 -10.94 11.96
C ARG A 183 -5.81 -11.22 11.06
N PRO A 184 -5.66 -10.58 9.88
CA PRO A 184 -4.38 -10.59 9.19
C PRO A 184 -3.37 -9.88 10.10
N SER A 185 -2.28 -10.57 10.44
CA SER A 185 -1.20 -9.99 11.24
C SER A 185 -0.39 -9.05 10.36
N VAL A 186 -0.16 -7.82 10.82
CA VAL A 186 0.71 -6.84 10.15
C VAL A 186 2.13 -7.39 10.12
N CYS A 187 2.72 -7.50 8.94
CA CYS A 187 4.11 -7.88 8.77
C CYS A 187 5.00 -6.64 8.93
N VAL A 188 5.82 -6.60 9.98
CA VAL A 188 6.79 -5.53 10.19
C VAL A 188 8.13 -5.99 9.64
N GLU A 189 8.50 -5.45 8.48
CA GLU A 189 9.74 -5.79 7.77
C GLU A 189 10.92 -5.08 8.43
N VAL A 190 11.81 -5.85 9.04
CA VAL A 190 12.99 -5.38 9.79
C VAL A 190 14.27 -6.02 9.27
N THR A 191 15.42 -5.44 9.62
CA THR A 191 16.74 -5.95 9.24
C THR A 191 17.08 -7.28 9.90
N ASN A 192 16.70 -7.47 11.17
CA ASN A 192 16.95 -8.71 11.91
C ASN A 192 15.72 -9.13 12.70
N ALA A 193 14.88 -9.97 12.09
CA ALA A 193 13.64 -10.41 12.72
C ALA A 193 13.90 -11.24 13.98
N SER A 194 15.00 -11.97 14.06
CA SER A 194 15.34 -12.73 15.27
C SER A 194 15.60 -11.80 16.46
N GLN A 195 16.33 -10.71 16.27
CA GLN A 195 16.57 -9.72 17.33
C GLN A 195 15.28 -8.97 17.69
N ALA A 196 14.48 -8.57 16.71
CA ALA A 196 13.21 -7.88 16.95
C ALA A 196 12.24 -8.75 17.77
N ASN A 197 12.02 -10.01 17.35
CA ASN A 197 11.16 -10.95 18.07
C ASN A 197 11.65 -11.30 19.49
N ASN A 198 12.96 -11.14 19.76
CA ASN A 198 13.55 -11.39 21.08
C ASN A 198 13.83 -10.10 21.88
N GLN A 199 13.44 -8.92 21.38
CA GLN A 199 13.73 -7.61 21.98
C GLN A 199 15.23 -7.42 22.31
N GLN A 200 16.08 -7.66 21.32
CA GLN A 200 17.54 -7.59 21.44
C GLN A 200 18.14 -6.54 20.50
N GLY A 201 19.35 -6.10 20.80
CA GLY A 201 20.06 -5.13 19.94
C GLY A 201 19.32 -3.80 19.88
N THR A 202 19.11 -3.27 18.66
CA THR A 202 18.42 -1.99 18.45
C THR A 202 16.95 -2.03 18.89
N TYR A 203 16.33 -3.21 18.87
CA TYR A 203 14.91 -3.40 19.18
C TYR A 203 14.63 -3.57 20.69
N ALA A 204 15.63 -3.42 21.56
CA ALA A 204 15.49 -3.69 22.98
C ALA A 204 14.52 -2.75 23.71
N ASN A 205 14.34 -1.52 23.19
CA ASN A 205 13.38 -0.55 23.73
C ASN A 205 12.18 -0.35 22.80
N TRP A 206 11.98 -1.22 21.81
CA TRP A 206 10.79 -1.14 20.99
C TRP A 206 9.61 -1.77 21.73
N THR A 207 8.45 -1.12 21.65
CA THR A 207 7.19 -1.72 22.07
C THR A 207 6.29 -1.90 20.86
N ALA A 208 5.56 -3.01 20.83
CA ALA A 208 4.63 -3.27 19.74
C ALA A 208 3.38 -3.95 20.28
N GLN A 209 2.22 -3.40 19.92
CA GLN A 209 0.90 -3.81 20.37
C GLN A 209 0.00 -4.16 19.17
N GLY A 210 -1.01 -5.00 19.44
CA GLY A 210 -1.96 -5.51 18.46
C GLY A 210 -1.45 -6.69 17.63
N ALA A 211 -2.00 -6.91 16.45
CA ALA A 211 -1.78 -8.14 15.67
C ALA A 211 -0.62 -7.96 14.65
N TYR A 212 0.61 -8.28 15.06
CA TYR A 212 1.81 -8.11 14.22
C TYR A 212 2.78 -9.29 14.31
N HIS A 213 3.73 -9.34 13.39
CA HIS A 213 4.93 -10.18 13.48
C HIS A 213 6.11 -9.50 12.78
N TYR A 214 7.33 -9.71 13.30
CA TYR A 214 8.54 -9.24 12.64
C TYR A 214 9.04 -10.26 11.62
N SER A 215 9.43 -9.79 10.44
CA SER A 215 10.03 -10.60 9.38
C SER A 215 11.16 -9.84 8.68
N GLU A 216 12.12 -10.57 8.10
CA GLU A 216 13.12 -9.97 7.21
C GLU A 216 12.63 -9.86 5.77
N THR A 217 11.50 -10.51 5.47
CA THR A 217 10.85 -10.49 4.15
C THR A 217 9.35 -10.47 4.34
N CYS A 218 8.70 -9.38 3.94
CA CYS A 218 7.24 -9.30 3.90
C CYS A 218 6.75 -9.48 2.46
N THR A 219 5.81 -10.39 2.25
CA THR A 219 5.11 -10.56 0.98
C THR A 219 3.66 -10.16 1.20
N LEU A 220 3.05 -9.37 0.30
CA LEU A 220 1.60 -9.19 0.35
C LEU A 220 0.96 -10.56 0.28
N SER A 221 0.02 -10.83 1.17
CA SER A 221 -0.79 -12.01 0.98
C SER A 221 -1.61 -11.75 -0.27
N SER A 222 -1.33 -12.46 -1.38
CA SER A 222 -2.45 -12.83 -2.23
C SER A 222 -3.37 -13.59 -1.30
N GLU A 223 -4.61 -13.15 -1.11
CA GLU A 223 -5.63 -13.80 -0.27
C GLU A 223 -5.25 -15.24 -0.06
N ALA A 224 -4.85 -15.62 1.17
CA ALA A 224 -4.29 -16.92 1.47
C ALA A 224 -4.99 -17.94 0.58
N PHE A 225 -4.30 -18.43 -0.47
CA PHE A 225 -4.94 -19.33 -1.42
C PHE A 225 -5.37 -20.48 -0.53
N ASN A 226 -6.66 -20.55 -0.19
CA ASN A 226 -7.24 -21.69 0.48
C ASN A 226 -7.01 -22.79 -0.52
N LYS A 227 -5.88 -23.49 -0.37
CA LYS A 227 -5.39 -24.43 -1.35
C LYS A 227 -6.35 -25.59 -1.25
N ILE A 228 -7.37 -25.55 -2.09
CA ILE A 228 -8.37 -26.60 -2.15
C ILE A 228 -7.61 -27.86 -2.53
N ASP A 229 -7.68 -28.87 -1.66
CA ASP A 229 -7.10 -30.17 -1.98
C ASP A 229 -7.92 -30.79 -3.11
N VAL A 230 -7.35 -30.77 -4.30
CA VAL A 230 -7.98 -31.26 -5.52
C VAL A 230 -7.01 -32.18 -6.24
N GLN A 231 -7.48 -33.36 -6.60
CA GLN A 231 -6.72 -34.35 -7.38
C GLN A 231 -7.34 -34.49 -8.76
N LEU A 232 -6.53 -34.43 -9.80
CA LEU A 232 -6.94 -34.63 -11.19
C LEU A 232 -6.50 -36.01 -11.66
N PHE A 233 -7.44 -36.83 -12.15
CA PHE A 233 -7.13 -38.17 -12.67
C PHE A 233 -8.07 -38.61 -13.83
N PRO A 234 -7.58 -39.44 -14.77
CA PRO A 234 -6.18 -39.80 -14.94
C PRO A 234 -5.33 -38.59 -15.37
N ASN A 235 -4.07 -38.58 -14.94
CA ASN A 235 -3.08 -37.62 -15.38
C ASN A 235 -1.77 -38.39 -15.64
N PRO A 236 -1.34 -38.58 -16.90
CA PRO A 236 -1.86 -37.95 -18.12
C PRO A 236 -3.27 -38.39 -18.55
N ALA A 237 -4.02 -37.47 -19.16
CA ALA A 237 -5.35 -37.71 -19.72
C ALA A 237 -5.30 -37.85 -21.24
N THR A 238 -6.19 -38.65 -21.82
CA THR A 238 -6.28 -38.85 -23.29
C THR A 238 -7.55 -38.22 -23.86
N GLU A 239 -8.72 -38.54 -23.31
CA GLU A 239 -10.00 -38.00 -23.78
C GLU A 239 -10.71 -37.17 -22.71
N HIS A 240 -10.58 -37.57 -21.45
CA HIS A 240 -11.27 -36.91 -20.35
C HIS A 240 -10.47 -37.03 -19.04
N PHE A 241 -10.82 -36.19 -18.07
CA PHE A 241 -10.34 -36.29 -16.70
C PHE A 241 -11.49 -36.08 -15.69
N GLN A 242 -11.23 -36.41 -14.44
CA GLN A 242 -12.10 -36.21 -13.28
C GLN A 242 -11.34 -35.45 -12.19
N LEU A 243 -12.09 -34.78 -11.32
CA LEU A 243 -11.56 -34.14 -10.12
C LEU A 243 -12.08 -34.83 -8.86
N LYS A 244 -11.21 -35.01 -7.87
CA LYS A 244 -11.59 -35.35 -6.50
C LYS A 244 -11.24 -34.18 -5.60
N THR A 245 -12.26 -33.60 -4.99
CA THR A 245 -12.19 -32.48 -4.03
C THR A 245 -13.31 -32.66 -3.00
N ASN A 246 -13.13 -32.07 -1.81
CA ASN A 246 -14.18 -32.01 -0.79
C ASN A 246 -15.08 -30.78 -0.95
N GLU A 247 -14.76 -29.90 -1.90
CA GLU A 247 -15.45 -28.63 -2.14
C GLU A 247 -16.46 -28.72 -3.29
N GLU A 248 -17.53 -27.94 -3.22
CA GLU A 248 -18.50 -27.82 -4.30
C GLU A 248 -17.93 -26.98 -5.45
N ILE A 249 -17.78 -27.59 -6.63
CA ILE A 249 -17.27 -26.94 -7.82
C ILE A 249 -18.36 -26.05 -8.42
N LYS A 250 -18.07 -24.76 -8.62
CA LYS A 250 -18.92 -23.84 -9.40
C LYS A 250 -18.57 -23.89 -10.88
N SER A 251 -17.29 -23.68 -11.17
CA SER A 251 -16.80 -23.57 -12.54
C SER A 251 -15.40 -24.18 -12.66
N LEU A 252 -15.06 -24.59 -13.88
CA LEU A 252 -13.73 -25.08 -14.21
C LEU A 252 -13.29 -24.46 -15.53
N THR A 253 -12.06 -23.95 -15.55
CA THR A 253 -11.47 -23.31 -16.73
C THR A 253 -10.13 -23.95 -17.03
N VAL A 254 -9.90 -24.33 -18.29
CA VAL A 254 -8.64 -24.89 -18.79
C VAL A 254 -7.87 -23.81 -19.51
N TYR A 255 -6.64 -23.56 -19.06
CA TYR A 255 -5.71 -22.59 -19.62
C TYR A 255 -4.55 -23.29 -20.33
N SER A 256 -4.06 -22.67 -21.40
CA SER A 256 -2.78 -23.06 -22.00
C SER A 256 -1.58 -22.62 -21.13
N LEU A 257 -0.37 -23.10 -21.44
CA LEU A 257 0.87 -22.67 -20.77
C LEU A 257 1.11 -21.15 -20.80
N ASN A 258 0.55 -20.45 -21.79
CA ASN A 258 0.69 -19.00 -21.91
C ASN A 258 -0.44 -18.23 -21.20
N GLY A 259 -1.26 -18.90 -20.37
CA GLY A 259 -2.34 -18.29 -19.61
C GLY A 259 -3.62 -17.99 -20.40
N LYS A 260 -3.70 -18.38 -21.67
CA LYS A 260 -4.92 -18.21 -22.48
C LYS A 260 -5.99 -19.22 -22.09
N GLU A 261 -7.22 -18.77 -21.82
CA GLU A 261 -8.40 -19.62 -21.63
C GLU A 261 -8.72 -20.41 -22.91
N ILE A 262 -8.87 -21.73 -22.79
CA ILE A 262 -9.11 -22.66 -23.90
C ILE A 262 -10.48 -23.32 -23.80
N LEU A 263 -10.87 -23.77 -22.59
CA LEU A 263 -12.16 -24.42 -22.34
C LEU A 263 -12.72 -23.97 -21.01
N LYS A 264 -14.05 -23.98 -20.90
CA LYS A 264 -14.76 -23.70 -19.66
C LYS A 264 -15.91 -24.68 -19.48
N PHE A 265 -16.05 -25.19 -18.26
CA PHE A 265 -17.04 -26.18 -17.87
C PHE A 265 -17.80 -25.72 -16.64
N GLN A 266 -19.04 -26.19 -16.53
CA GLN A 266 -19.80 -26.19 -15.28
C GLN A 266 -19.47 -27.46 -14.48
N ASN A 267 -20.00 -27.58 -13.25
CA ASN A 267 -19.79 -28.77 -12.43
C ASN A 267 -20.27 -30.06 -13.13
N GLN A 268 -19.37 -31.04 -13.27
CA GLN A 268 -19.60 -32.31 -13.96
C GLN A 268 -18.75 -33.42 -13.34
N ASN A 269 -19.18 -34.66 -13.48
CA ASN A 269 -18.42 -35.82 -12.98
C ASN A 269 -17.16 -36.12 -13.82
N THR A 270 -17.19 -35.77 -15.11
CA THR A 270 -16.12 -36.04 -16.07
C THR A 270 -16.02 -34.86 -17.04
N TYR A 271 -14.80 -34.44 -17.37
CA TYR A 271 -14.52 -33.30 -18.24
C TYR A 271 -13.82 -33.75 -19.52
N ASP A 272 -14.45 -33.51 -20.67
CA ASP A 272 -13.93 -33.90 -21.99
C ASP A 272 -12.88 -32.90 -22.50
N VAL A 273 -11.68 -33.41 -22.75
CA VAL A 273 -10.52 -32.68 -23.30
C VAL A 273 -9.98 -33.31 -24.58
N SER A 274 -10.77 -34.15 -25.24
CA SER A 274 -10.38 -34.87 -26.47
C SER A 274 -10.00 -33.90 -27.60
N GLN A 275 -10.63 -32.73 -27.66
CA GLN A 275 -10.29 -31.67 -28.61
C GLN A 275 -8.94 -30.99 -28.37
N LEU A 276 -8.30 -31.19 -27.20
CA LEU A 276 -7.02 -30.55 -26.90
C LEU A 276 -5.85 -31.30 -27.55
N PRO A 277 -4.91 -30.59 -28.21
CA PRO A 277 -3.64 -31.16 -28.62
C PRO A 277 -2.86 -31.73 -27.42
N ALA A 278 -1.94 -32.66 -27.70
CA ALA A 278 -1.01 -33.14 -26.69
C ALA A 278 -0.16 -31.98 -26.15
N GLY A 279 -0.03 -31.89 -24.83
CA GLY A 279 0.60 -30.75 -24.19
C GLY A 279 0.30 -30.62 -22.70
N ILE A 280 0.81 -29.54 -22.10
CA ILE A 280 0.57 -29.19 -20.71
C ILE A 280 -0.46 -28.08 -20.65
N TYR A 281 -1.41 -28.22 -19.73
CA TYR A 281 -2.48 -27.26 -19.47
C TYR A 281 -2.63 -27.04 -17.96
N PHE A 282 -3.28 -25.93 -17.59
CA PHE A 282 -3.66 -25.67 -16.20
C PHE A 282 -5.17 -25.66 -16.08
N VAL A 283 -5.68 -26.43 -15.14
CA VAL A 283 -7.10 -26.53 -14.80
C VAL A 283 -7.32 -25.70 -13.55
N LYS A 284 -7.99 -24.56 -13.69
CA LYS A 284 -8.47 -23.73 -12.58
C LYS A 284 -9.88 -24.16 -12.22
N MET A 285 -10.11 -24.42 -10.94
CA MET A 285 -11.40 -24.78 -10.36
C MET A 285 -11.81 -23.66 -9.41
N GLU A 286 -13.03 -23.15 -9.56
CA GLU A 286 -13.60 -22.14 -8.68
C GLU A 286 -14.69 -22.79 -7.82
N THR A 287 -14.67 -22.50 -6.52
CA THR A 287 -15.63 -23.02 -5.53
C THR A 287 -16.22 -21.87 -4.72
N LEU A 288 -17.05 -22.17 -3.73
CA LEU A 288 -17.49 -21.17 -2.75
C LEU A 288 -16.35 -20.69 -1.83
N ASN A 289 -15.37 -21.56 -1.54
CA ASN A 289 -14.36 -21.35 -0.51
C ASN A 289 -12.97 -20.97 -1.05
N GLY A 290 -12.85 -20.86 -2.38
CA GLY A 290 -11.61 -20.44 -3.04
C GLY A 290 -11.38 -21.05 -4.41
N THR A 291 -10.14 -20.95 -4.88
CA THR A 291 -9.68 -21.46 -6.18
C THR A 291 -8.64 -22.57 -5.99
N GLY A 292 -8.79 -23.67 -6.73
CA GLY A 292 -7.77 -24.71 -6.87
C GLY A 292 -7.18 -24.72 -8.29
N ILE A 293 -5.87 -24.97 -8.43
CA ILE A 293 -5.22 -25.09 -9.75
C ILE A 293 -4.49 -26.44 -9.84
N GLN A 294 -4.73 -27.19 -10.91
CA GLN A 294 -4.05 -28.45 -11.20
C GLN A 294 -3.42 -28.47 -12.58
N LYS A 295 -2.25 -29.08 -12.68
CA LYS A 295 -1.58 -29.33 -13.96
C LYS A 295 -2.21 -30.53 -14.64
N LEU A 296 -2.68 -30.36 -15.86
CA LEU A 296 -3.16 -31.41 -16.75
C LEU A 296 -2.09 -31.73 -17.80
N ILE A 297 -1.71 -32.99 -17.93
CA ILE A 297 -0.88 -33.49 -19.02
C ILE A 297 -1.80 -34.21 -20.01
N LYS A 298 -1.93 -33.68 -21.22
CA LYS A 298 -2.71 -34.27 -22.31
C LYS A 298 -1.78 -35.06 -23.23
N ASN A 299 -2.09 -36.35 -23.42
CA ASN A 299 -1.43 -37.21 -24.40
C ASN A 299 -2.15 -37.21 -25.75
#